data_AF-K1T3N3-F1
#
_entry.id   AF-K1T3N3-F1
#
_cell.length_a   1.000
_cell.length_b   1.000
_cell.length_c   1.000
_cell.angle_alpha   90.00
_cell.angle_beta   90.00
_cell.angle_gamma   90.00
#
_symmetry.space_group_name_H-M   'P 1'
#
loop_
_entity.id
_entity.type
_entity.pdbx_description
1 polymer ?
#
loop_
_entity_poly.entity_id
_entity_poly.type
_entity_poly.pdbx_seq_one_letter_code
_entity_poly.pdbx_strand_id
1 'polypeptide(L)'
;VVVDIDPNIGAFRASLLQDIVEEVENPHTQVSLEDAQKIRKTYKVGQRLVTPLKTKEFGRIAAQTAKHVIRQGLREGERSLQCSEMQSRAHEIITGTVTAVDAERGNIVLDLGKGGSAVLPKNEQVPGEHFTEGQMVQVYVVDVLATERGPRVTISRTHPGLVKRMFELEVPEIYDGTVEIKAIAREAGARTKMAVWSKNPDVDPVGACIGAHGSRVEKIVEELGGEKIDIIRWSEDINEFISAALSPAKGCQGGAAARRNQELPRDRA
;
A
#
# COMPACT_ATOMS: atom_id res chain seq x y z
N VAL A 1 25.14 1.35 -28.58
CA VAL A 1 25.88 2.49 -27.99
C VAL A 1 25.88 2.32 -26.48
N VAL A 2 27.02 2.46 -25.82
CA VAL A 2 27.12 2.53 -24.35
C VAL A 2 27.54 3.94 -23.96
N VAL A 3 26.89 4.46 -22.92
CA VAL A 3 27.18 5.76 -22.34
C VAL A 3 27.69 5.54 -20.94
N ASP A 4 28.93 5.95 -20.71
CA ASP A 4 29.56 5.96 -19.40
C ASP A 4 29.46 7.37 -18.82
N ILE A 5 28.97 7.50 -17.59
CA ILE A 5 28.69 8.77 -16.93
C ILE A 5 29.49 8.81 -15.63
N ASP A 6 30.41 9.77 -15.52
CA ASP A 6 31.11 10.05 -14.27
C ASP A 6 30.40 11.18 -13.52
N PRO A 7 29.64 10.88 -12.45
CA PRO A 7 28.87 11.88 -11.71
C PRO A 7 29.75 12.88 -10.93
N ASN A 8 31.01 12.56 -10.63
CA ASN A 8 31.88 13.44 -9.85
C ASN A 8 32.43 14.60 -10.69
N ILE A 9 32.70 14.33 -11.97
CA ILE A 9 33.31 15.29 -12.90
C ILE A 9 32.25 15.86 -13.88
N GLY A 10 31.03 15.30 -13.87
CA GLY A 10 29.95 15.69 -14.78
C GLY A 10 30.23 15.38 -16.24
N ALA A 11 31.17 14.47 -16.52
CA ALA A 11 31.57 14.10 -17.87
C ALA A 11 30.85 12.82 -18.30
N PHE A 12 30.31 12.80 -19.52
CA PHE A 12 29.78 11.59 -20.14
C PHE A 12 30.57 11.23 -21.40
N ARG A 13 30.82 9.94 -21.60
CA ARG A 13 31.51 9.39 -22.77
C ARG A 13 30.57 8.43 -23.47
N ALA A 14 30.26 8.70 -24.73
CA ALA A 14 29.47 7.78 -25.56
C ALA A 14 30.42 6.96 -26.43
N SER A 15 30.21 5.64 -26.47
CA SER A 15 30.96 4.73 -27.32
C SER A 15 30.00 3.84 -28.12
N LEU A 16 30.29 3.66 -29.41
CA LEU A 16 29.65 2.64 -30.22
C LEU A 16 30.29 1.29 -29.88
N LEU A 17 29.47 0.28 -29.63
CA LEU A 17 29.91 -1.10 -29.46
C LEU A 17 29.49 -1.86 -30.71
N GLN A 18 30.44 -2.53 -31.33
CA GLN A 18 30.20 -3.45 -32.44
C GLN A 18 30.79 -4.81 -32.08
N ASP A 19 30.02 -5.88 -32.32
CA ASP A 19 30.50 -7.24 -32.15
C ASP A 19 31.36 -7.65 -33.36
N ILE A 20 32.54 -8.22 -33.11
CA ILE A 20 33.46 -8.64 -34.16
C ILE A 20 33.07 -10.04 -34.63
N VAL A 21 32.70 -10.15 -35.90
CA VAL A 21 32.18 -11.38 -36.54
C VAL A 21 32.93 -11.66 -37.84
N GLU A 22 32.86 -12.91 -38.32
CA GLU A 22 33.45 -13.31 -39.60
C GLU A 22 32.58 -12.85 -40.78
N GLU A 23 31.28 -13.11 -40.73
CA GLU A 23 30.30 -12.58 -41.69
C GLU A 23 29.43 -11.52 -41.02
N VAL A 24 29.32 -10.35 -41.67
CA VAL A 24 28.53 -9.22 -41.18
C VAL A 24 27.10 -9.35 -41.71
N GLU A 25 26.16 -9.64 -40.83
CA GLU A 25 24.72 -9.64 -41.12
C GLU A 25 24.09 -8.27 -40.89
N ASN A 26 24.55 -7.54 -39.87
CA ASN A 26 24.04 -6.22 -39.52
C ASN A 26 25.18 -5.19 -39.40
N PRO A 27 25.40 -4.35 -40.42
CA PRO A 27 26.48 -3.35 -40.43
C PRO A 27 26.43 -2.33 -39.29
N HIS A 28 25.28 -2.15 -38.63
CA HIS A 28 25.13 -1.18 -37.54
C HIS A 28 25.57 -1.71 -36.17
N THR A 29 25.56 -3.03 -35.98
CA THR A 29 25.90 -3.68 -34.69
C THR A 29 27.10 -4.60 -34.79
N GLN A 30 27.55 -4.92 -36.00
CA GLN A 30 28.65 -5.85 -36.25
C GLN A 30 29.76 -5.18 -37.07
N VAL A 31 30.97 -5.73 -36.96
CA VAL A 31 32.15 -5.33 -37.74
C VAL A 31 32.94 -6.57 -38.14
N SER A 32 33.53 -6.56 -39.34
CA SER A 32 34.39 -7.64 -39.81
C SER A 32 35.68 -7.71 -38.99
N LEU A 33 36.28 -8.89 -38.89
CA LEU A 33 37.59 -9.05 -38.26
C LEU A 33 38.67 -8.21 -38.96
N GLU A 34 38.61 -8.08 -40.29
CA GLU A 34 39.56 -7.26 -41.06
C GLU A 34 39.48 -5.78 -40.66
N ASP A 35 38.27 -5.23 -40.54
CA ASP A 35 38.07 -3.83 -40.17
C ASP A 35 38.40 -3.56 -38.70
N ALA A 36 38.09 -4.50 -37.81
CA ALA A 36 38.50 -4.42 -36.41
C ALA A 36 40.03 -4.42 -36.26
N GLN A 37 40.73 -5.26 -37.02
CA GLN A 37 42.19 -5.38 -36.95
C GLN A 37 42.96 -4.18 -37.52
N LYS A 38 42.33 -3.35 -38.37
CA LYS A 38 42.87 -2.06 -38.81
C LYS A 38 43.06 -1.08 -37.64
N ILE A 39 42.24 -1.20 -36.59
CA ILE A 39 42.31 -0.35 -35.40
C ILE A 39 43.29 -0.94 -34.38
N ARG A 40 43.18 -2.23 -34.06
CA ARG A 40 44.17 -2.98 -33.27
C ARG A 40 44.29 -4.42 -33.73
N LYS A 41 45.51 -4.85 -34.04
CA LYS A 41 45.82 -6.23 -34.48
C LYS A 41 45.51 -7.33 -33.46
N THR A 42 45.26 -6.98 -32.19
CA THR A 42 44.98 -7.95 -31.13
C THR A 42 43.51 -8.39 -31.06
N TYR A 43 42.62 -7.78 -31.85
CA TYR A 43 41.20 -8.13 -31.85
C TYR A 43 40.93 -9.52 -32.45
N LYS A 44 40.00 -10.24 -31.84
CA LYS A 44 39.55 -11.59 -32.23
C LYS A 44 38.03 -11.63 -32.41
N VAL A 45 37.55 -12.59 -33.19
CA VAL A 45 36.11 -12.90 -33.33
C VAL A 45 35.50 -13.17 -31.95
N GLY A 46 34.32 -12.62 -31.70
CA GLY A 46 33.61 -12.71 -30.41
C GLY A 46 34.00 -11.62 -29.40
N GLN A 47 34.96 -10.75 -29.70
CA GLN A 47 35.23 -9.55 -28.90
C GLN A 47 34.40 -8.36 -29.36
N ARG A 48 34.29 -7.34 -28.49
CA ARG A 48 33.59 -6.09 -28.80
C ARG A 48 34.56 -4.98 -29.14
N LEU A 49 34.39 -4.39 -30.32
CA LEU A 49 35.07 -3.17 -30.71
C LEU A 49 34.35 -1.97 -30.06
N VAL A 50 35.10 -1.16 -29.31
CA VAL A 50 34.60 0.07 -28.68
C VAL A 50 35.13 1.28 -29.44
N THR A 51 34.26 1.94 -30.18
CA THR A 51 34.61 3.16 -30.94
C THR A 51 34.08 4.39 -30.19
N PRO A 52 34.95 5.27 -29.65
CA PRO A 52 34.49 6.47 -28.96
C PRO A 52 33.83 7.44 -29.94
N LEU A 53 32.65 7.94 -29.57
CA LEU A 53 31.92 8.94 -30.34
C LEU A 53 32.36 10.35 -29.92
N LYS A 54 32.52 11.25 -30.89
CA LYS A 54 32.84 12.65 -30.62
C LYS A 54 31.61 13.39 -30.09
N THR A 55 31.53 13.53 -28.78
CA THR A 55 30.40 14.17 -28.11
C THR A 55 30.21 15.65 -28.45
N LYS A 56 31.26 16.34 -28.95
CA LYS A 56 31.20 17.74 -29.39
C LYS A 56 30.44 17.97 -30.71
N GLU A 57 30.25 16.92 -31.51
CA GLU A 57 29.52 16.99 -32.79
C GLU A 57 28.01 16.80 -32.60
N PHE A 58 27.56 16.48 -31.38
CA PHE A 58 26.15 16.49 -31.06
C PHE A 58 25.61 17.92 -31.12
N GLY A 59 24.89 18.22 -32.19
CA GLY A 59 24.25 19.52 -32.39
C GLY A 59 23.22 19.86 -31.29
N ARG A 60 22.72 21.10 -31.33
CA ARG A 60 21.73 21.63 -30.37
C ARG A 60 20.51 20.71 -30.17
N ILE A 61 20.06 20.04 -31.24
CA ILE A 61 18.93 19.11 -31.22
C ILE A 61 19.25 17.88 -30.36
N ALA A 62 20.43 17.27 -30.54
CA ALA A 62 20.85 16.11 -29.75
C ALA A 62 20.99 16.45 -28.26
N ALA A 63 21.48 17.64 -27.92
CA ALA A 63 21.52 18.12 -26.54
C ALA A 63 20.12 18.33 -25.93
N GLN A 64 19.16 18.84 -26.70
CA GLN A 64 17.77 18.98 -26.26
C GLN A 64 17.08 17.62 -26.06
N THR A 65 17.31 16.67 -26.97
CA THR A 65 16.82 15.29 -26.84
C THR A 65 17.43 14.61 -25.62
N ALA A 66 18.73 14.74 -25.40
CA ALA A 66 19.40 14.21 -24.21
C ALA A 66 18.79 14.78 -22.92
N LYS A 67 18.55 16.10 -22.86
CA LYS A 67 17.87 16.73 -21.72
C LYS A 67 16.46 16.17 -21.49
N HIS A 68 15.72 15.90 -22.57
CA HIS A 68 14.39 15.30 -22.48
C HIS A 68 14.45 13.87 -21.94
N VAL A 69 15.32 13.02 -22.51
CA VAL A 69 15.52 11.63 -22.09
C VAL A 69 15.99 11.55 -20.65
N ILE A 70 16.93 12.40 -20.22
CA ILE A 70 17.40 12.45 -18.83
C ILE A 70 16.25 12.82 -17.88
N ARG A 71 15.46 13.85 -18.21
CA ARG A 71 14.31 14.24 -17.40
C ARG A 71 13.25 13.16 -17.34
N GLN A 72 13.05 12.43 -18.44
CA GLN A 72 12.12 11.31 -18.50
C GLN A 72 12.62 10.17 -17.61
N GLY A 73 13.88 9.74 -17.76
CA GLY A 73 14.48 8.69 -16.94
C GLY A 73 14.51 9.04 -15.46
N LEU A 74 14.76 10.31 -15.10
CA LEU A 74 14.68 10.76 -13.71
C LEU A 74 13.27 10.62 -13.14
N ARG A 75 12.25 11.06 -13.89
CA ARG A 75 10.84 10.92 -13.49
C ARG A 75 10.42 9.45 -13.40
N GLU A 76 10.89 8.60 -14.30
CA GLU A 76 10.63 7.15 -14.27
C GLU A 76 11.27 6.50 -13.04
N GLY A 77 12.51 6.87 -12.72
CA GLY A 77 13.19 6.40 -11.50
C GLY A 77 12.49 6.85 -10.22
N GLU A 78 12.11 8.14 -10.14
CA GLU A 78 11.32 8.68 -9.01
C GLU A 78 9.99 7.94 -8.86
N ARG A 79 9.25 7.72 -9.95
CA ARG A 79 7.99 6.95 -9.94
C ARG A 79 8.18 5.52 -9.49
N SER A 80 9.23 4.85 -9.97
CA SER A 80 9.52 3.47 -9.58
C SER A 80 9.81 3.38 -8.08
N LEU A 81 10.58 4.32 -7.53
CA LEU A 81 10.87 4.38 -6.11
C LEU A 81 9.57 4.65 -5.31
N GLN A 82 8.78 5.62 -5.76
CA GLN A 82 7.50 5.97 -5.14
C GLN A 82 6.51 4.81 -5.12
N CYS A 83 6.41 4.05 -6.21
CA CYS A 83 5.60 2.84 -6.30
C CYS A 83 6.05 1.80 -5.27
N SER A 84 7.36 1.54 -5.19
CA SER A 84 7.90 0.57 -4.25
C SER A 84 7.67 0.99 -2.79
N GLU A 85 7.84 2.27 -2.47
CA GLU A 85 7.56 2.81 -1.13
C GLU A 85 6.07 2.71 -0.78
N MET A 86 5.17 2.91 -1.74
CA MET A 86 3.73 2.88 -1.47
C MET A 86 3.21 1.44 -1.40
N GLN A 87 3.74 0.52 -2.20
CA GLN A 87 3.38 -0.90 -2.15
C GLN A 87 3.68 -1.54 -0.79
N SER A 88 4.75 -1.13 -0.12
CA SER A 88 5.05 -1.60 1.25
C SER A 88 4.07 -1.06 2.30
N ARG A 89 3.29 -0.03 1.97
CA ARG A 89 2.24 0.55 2.81
C ARG A 89 0.84 0.07 2.44
N ALA A 90 0.72 -0.95 1.58
CA ALA A 90 -0.56 -1.62 1.37
C ALA A 90 -1.07 -2.19 2.71
N HIS A 91 -2.38 -2.06 2.96
CA HIS A 91 -3.02 -2.50 4.21
C HIS A 91 -2.58 -1.75 5.48
N GLU A 92 -2.02 -0.55 5.34
CA GLU A 92 -1.65 0.33 6.44
C GLU A 92 -2.54 1.59 6.49
N ILE A 93 -2.44 2.31 7.60
CA ILE A 93 -3.06 3.63 7.77
C ILE A 93 -2.09 4.73 7.35
N ILE A 94 -2.61 5.73 6.63
CA ILE A 94 -1.84 6.88 6.15
C ILE A 94 -2.62 8.14 6.45
N THR A 95 -1.95 9.18 6.94
CA THR A 95 -2.52 10.51 7.02
C THR A 95 -2.33 11.24 5.68
N GLY A 96 -3.44 11.72 5.11
CA GLY A 96 -3.44 12.56 3.92
C GLY A 96 -4.07 13.91 4.20
N THR A 97 -3.73 14.91 3.36
CA THR A 97 -4.34 16.24 3.42
C THR A 97 -5.38 16.37 2.33
N VAL A 98 -6.59 16.80 2.68
CA VAL A 98 -7.65 17.07 1.70
C VAL A 98 -7.24 18.25 0.84
N THR A 99 -7.09 18.03 -0.46
CA THR A 99 -6.72 19.09 -1.42
C THR A 99 -7.90 19.64 -2.19
N ALA A 100 -8.94 18.83 -2.41
CA ALA A 100 -10.14 19.24 -3.11
C ALA A 100 -11.34 18.38 -2.69
N VAL A 101 -12.51 19.00 -2.65
CA VAL A 101 -13.79 18.33 -2.44
C VAL A 101 -14.67 18.57 -3.66
N ASP A 102 -14.99 17.50 -4.39
CA ASP A 102 -15.87 17.57 -5.57
C ASP A 102 -17.32 17.78 -5.12
N ALA A 103 -17.87 18.97 -5.38
CA ALA A 103 -19.21 19.34 -4.97
C ALA A 103 -20.33 18.58 -5.72
N GLU A 104 -20.06 18.06 -6.92
CA GLU A 104 -21.08 17.36 -7.72
C GLU A 104 -21.15 15.88 -7.37
N ARG A 105 -19.98 15.23 -7.25
CA ARG A 105 -19.90 13.77 -7.01
C ARG A 105 -19.69 13.42 -5.54
N GLY A 106 -19.26 14.37 -4.72
CA GLY A 106 -18.89 14.14 -3.33
C GLY A 106 -17.59 13.36 -3.15
N ASN A 107 -16.76 13.29 -4.20
CA ASN A 107 -15.45 12.65 -4.12
C ASN A 107 -14.45 13.59 -3.46
N ILE A 108 -13.53 13.03 -2.68
CA ILE A 108 -12.51 13.81 -1.99
C ILE A 108 -11.16 13.45 -2.57
N VAL A 109 -10.35 14.45 -2.87
CA VAL A 109 -8.98 14.28 -3.32
C VAL A 109 -8.07 14.53 -2.13
N LEU A 110 -7.26 13.54 -1.79
CA LEU A 110 -6.26 13.61 -0.74
C LEU A 110 -4.87 13.60 -1.34
N ASP A 111 -3.98 14.43 -0.80
CA ASP A 111 -2.54 14.33 -1.00
C ASP A 111 -1.94 13.45 0.09
N LEU A 112 -1.35 12.33 -0.30
CA LEU A 112 -0.66 11.38 0.58
C LEU A 112 0.85 11.68 0.66
N GLY A 113 1.28 12.86 0.22
CA GLY A 113 2.67 13.30 0.16
C GLY A 113 3.48 12.45 -0.81
N LYS A 114 4.37 11.61 -0.28
CA LYS A 114 5.12 10.64 -1.10
C LYS A 114 4.21 9.63 -1.81
N GLY A 115 2.97 9.46 -1.38
CA GLY A 115 2.00 8.61 -2.08
C GLY A 115 1.40 9.18 -3.35
N GLY A 116 1.63 10.46 -3.62
CA GLY A 116 0.89 11.20 -4.63
C GLY A 116 -0.56 11.43 -4.19
N SER A 117 -1.39 11.80 -5.17
CA SER A 117 -2.80 12.08 -4.94
C SER A 117 -3.65 10.81 -5.03
N ALA A 118 -4.56 10.63 -4.07
CA ALA A 118 -5.53 9.56 -4.05
C ALA A 118 -6.95 10.14 -3.98
N VAL A 119 -7.91 9.44 -4.57
CA VAL A 119 -9.32 9.82 -4.52
C VAL A 119 -10.02 8.92 -3.51
N LEU A 120 -10.68 9.52 -2.53
CA LEU A 120 -11.59 8.86 -1.60
C LEU A 120 -13.02 9.00 -2.14
N PRO A 121 -13.57 7.95 -2.77
CA PRO A 121 -14.90 8.03 -3.36
C PRO A 121 -15.98 8.04 -2.28
N LYS A 122 -17.15 8.58 -2.60
CA LYS A 122 -18.25 8.76 -1.64
C LYS A 122 -18.70 7.48 -0.92
N ASN A 123 -18.63 6.33 -1.59
CA ASN A 123 -18.98 5.03 -1.01
C ASN A 123 -17.93 4.48 -0.03
N GLU A 124 -16.72 5.00 -0.05
CA GLU A 124 -15.62 4.65 0.86
C GLU A 124 -15.43 5.68 1.97
N GLN A 125 -16.27 6.71 2.01
CA GLN A 125 -16.36 7.69 3.11
C GLN A 125 -17.33 7.19 4.17
N VAL A 126 -17.06 7.52 5.43
CA VAL A 126 -18.00 7.18 6.50
C VAL A 126 -19.25 8.07 6.38
N PRO A 127 -20.46 7.51 6.43
CA PRO A 127 -21.68 8.31 6.38
C PRO A 127 -21.72 9.39 7.47
N GLY A 128 -21.97 10.63 7.08
CA GLY A 128 -22.07 11.78 7.99
C GLY A 128 -20.76 12.57 8.19
N GLU A 129 -19.63 12.06 7.70
CA GLU A 129 -18.38 12.83 7.69
C GLU A 129 -18.46 14.00 6.70
N HIS A 130 -17.95 15.15 7.13
CA HIS A 130 -17.79 16.34 6.30
C HIS A 130 -16.32 16.71 6.31
N PHE A 131 -15.78 16.92 5.12
CA PHE A 131 -14.37 17.22 4.94
C PHE A 131 -14.18 18.63 4.40
N THR A 132 -13.15 19.30 4.88
CA THR A 132 -12.76 20.64 4.41
C THR A 132 -11.39 20.59 3.78
N GLU A 133 -11.16 21.45 2.78
CA GLU A 133 -9.84 21.59 2.17
C GLU A 133 -8.80 22.02 3.22
N GLY A 134 -7.63 21.39 3.17
CA GLY A 134 -6.56 21.55 4.16
C GLY A 134 -6.69 20.66 5.40
N GLN A 135 -7.81 19.96 5.60
CA GLN A 135 -7.98 19.03 6.71
C GLN A 135 -7.04 17.82 6.55
N MET A 136 -6.38 17.42 7.64
CA MET A 136 -5.68 16.14 7.71
C MET A 136 -6.65 15.03 8.09
N VAL A 137 -6.58 13.92 7.37
CA VAL A 137 -7.50 12.79 7.52
C VAL A 137 -6.70 11.50 7.45
N GLN A 138 -6.94 10.59 8.41
CA GLN A 138 -6.39 9.24 8.33
C GLN A 138 -7.20 8.36 7.39
N VAL A 139 -6.57 7.62 6.50
CA VAL A 139 -7.23 6.71 5.57
C VAL A 139 -6.52 5.37 5.55
N TYR A 140 -7.29 4.30 5.29
CA TYR A 140 -6.75 2.96 5.14
C TYR A 140 -6.40 2.71 3.68
N VAL A 141 -5.18 2.23 3.41
CA VAL A 141 -4.77 1.81 2.07
C VAL A 141 -5.26 0.40 1.81
N VAL A 142 -6.22 0.26 0.91
CA VAL A 142 -6.76 -1.05 0.52
C VAL A 142 -5.77 -1.77 -0.39
N ASP A 143 -5.26 -1.08 -1.41
CA ASP A 143 -4.36 -1.66 -2.42
C ASP A 143 -3.54 -0.57 -3.12
N VAL A 144 -2.41 -0.95 -3.70
CA VAL A 144 -1.50 -0.07 -4.42
C VAL A 144 -1.09 -0.71 -5.74
N LEU A 145 -1.57 -0.13 -6.83
CA LEU A 145 -1.28 -0.60 -8.19
C LEU A 145 -0.22 0.29 -8.84
N ALA A 146 0.86 -0.32 -9.35
CA ALA A 146 1.83 0.41 -10.15
C ALA A 146 1.25 0.69 -11.56
N THR A 147 1.25 1.95 -11.97
CA THR A 147 0.82 2.35 -13.32
C THR A 147 1.92 3.15 -14.02
N GLU A 148 1.84 3.32 -15.34
CA GLU A 148 2.77 4.14 -16.12
C GLU A 148 2.85 5.61 -15.64
N ARG A 149 1.79 6.08 -14.96
CA ARG A 149 1.69 7.43 -14.43
C ARG A 149 2.13 7.56 -12.97
N GLY A 150 2.50 6.46 -12.31
CA GLY A 150 2.85 6.40 -10.88
C GLY A 150 1.97 5.42 -10.10
N PRO A 151 2.10 5.36 -8.77
CA PRO A 151 1.28 4.48 -7.95
C PRO A 151 -0.17 4.99 -7.93
N ARG A 152 -1.10 4.09 -8.21
CA ARG A 152 -2.52 4.32 -7.98
C ARG A 152 -2.88 3.68 -6.64
N VAL A 153 -3.14 4.53 -5.65
CA VAL A 153 -3.49 4.11 -4.29
C VAL A 153 -5.01 4.06 -4.15
N THR A 154 -5.54 2.90 -3.76
CA THR A 154 -6.94 2.74 -3.39
C THR A 154 -7.07 2.93 -1.89
N ILE A 155 -7.86 3.91 -1.48
CA ILE A 155 -8.03 4.28 -0.07
C ILE A 155 -9.48 4.15 0.38
N SER A 156 -9.68 3.89 1.67
CA SER A 156 -11.00 3.76 2.29
C SER A 156 -11.01 4.27 3.73
N ARG A 157 -12.13 4.83 4.17
CA ARG A 157 -12.42 5.07 5.58
C ARG A 157 -13.48 4.13 6.16
N THR A 158 -14.25 3.42 5.33
CA THR A 158 -15.27 2.45 5.77
C THR A 158 -14.69 1.08 6.11
N HIS A 159 -13.53 0.74 5.55
CA HIS A 159 -12.92 -0.58 5.72
C HIS A 159 -12.58 -0.89 7.21
N PRO A 160 -12.86 -2.11 7.73
CA PRO A 160 -12.57 -2.48 9.12
C PRO A 160 -11.07 -2.43 9.47
N GLY A 161 -10.21 -2.56 8.45
CA GLY A 161 -8.76 -2.40 8.59
C GLY A 161 -8.33 -1.03 9.13
N LEU A 162 -9.12 0.03 8.88
CA LEU A 162 -8.84 1.35 9.47
C LEU A 162 -8.81 1.28 11.00
N VAL A 163 -9.89 0.73 11.58
CA VAL A 163 -10.03 0.58 13.04
C VAL A 163 -8.93 -0.32 13.60
N LYS A 164 -8.63 -1.43 12.92
CA LYS A 164 -7.54 -2.33 13.31
C LYS A 164 -6.21 -1.58 13.47
N ARG A 165 -5.83 -0.81 12.45
CA ARG A 165 -4.56 -0.06 12.44
C ARG A 165 -4.56 1.10 13.44
N MET A 166 -5.69 1.77 13.65
CA MET A 166 -5.82 2.79 14.71
C MET A 166 -5.55 2.20 16.10
N PHE A 167 -6.10 1.02 16.39
CA PHE A 167 -5.83 0.32 17.66
C PHE A 167 -4.38 -0.15 17.79
N GLU A 168 -3.77 -0.62 16.71
CA GLU A 168 -2.34 -0.97 16.71
C GLU A 168 -1.43 0.24 17.01
N LEU A 169 -1.83 1.46 16.60
CA LEU A 169 -1.08 2.68 16.92
C LEU A 169 -1.33 3.18 18.35
N GLU A 170 -2.55 3.09 18.86
CA GLU A 170 -2.92 3.61 20.18
C GLU A 170 -2.61 2.65 21.34
N VAL A 171 -2.59 1.33 21.09
CA VAL A 171 -2.45 0.28 22.12
C VAL A 171 -1.12 -0.46 21.96
N PRO A 172 -0.11 -0.19 22.82
CA PRO A 172 1.20 -0.85 22.76
C PRO A 172 1.14 -2.38 22.83
N GLU A 173 0.19 -2.92 23.61
CA GLU A 173 -0.01 -4.36 23.79
C GLU A 173 -0.51 -5.04 22.51
N ILE A 174 -1.15 -4.29 21.60
CA ILE A 174 -1.52 -4.80 20.27
C ILE A 174 -0.29 -4.71 19.34
N TYR A 175 0.46 -3.62 19.41
CA TYR A 175 1.66 -3.41 18.61
C TYR A 175 2.75 -4.47 18.84
N ASP A 176 2.99 -4.86 20.10
CA ASP A 176 3.96 -5.89 20.45
C ASP A 176 3.43 -7.33 20.27
N GLY A 177 2.14 -7.48 19.99
CA GLY A 177 1.46 -8.75 19.75
C GLY A 177 1.12 -9.56 21.01
N THR A 178 1.18 -8.96 22.20
CA THR A 178 0.67 -9.53 23.46
C THR A 178 -0.84 -9.72 23.39
N VAL A 179 -1.54 -8.71 22.88
CA VAL A 179 -2.98 -8.71 22.59
C VAL A 179 -3.17 -8.80 21.08
N GLU A 180 -4.01 -9.72 20.64
CA GLU A 180 -4.36 -9.92 19.25
C GLU A 180 -5.83 -9.58 18.99
N ILE A 181 -6.09 -8.83 17.92
CA ILE A 181 -7.44 -8.63 17.40
C ILE A 181 -7.82 -9.83 16.55
N LYS A 182 -8.74 -10.67 17.04
CA LYS A 182 -9.18 -11.90 16.36
C LYS A 182 -10.27 -11.66 15.32
N ALA A 183 -11.16 -10.70 15.56
CA ALA A 183 -12.24 -10.38 14.63
C ALA A 183 -12.69 -8.93 14.77
N ILE A 184 -13.12 -8.32 13.67
CA ILE A 184 -13.74 -7.00 13.62
C ILE A 184 -14.98 -7.09 12.74
N ALA A 185 -16.11 -6.61 13.26
CA ALA A 185 -17.33 -6.38 12.49
C ALA A 185 -17.68 -4.89 12.59
N ARG A 186 -17.72 -4.20 11.45
CA ARG A 186 -17.86 -2.75 11.38
C ARG A 186 -19.06 -2.33 10.56
N GLU A 187 -19.90 -1.50 11.15
CA GLU A 187 -20.89 -0.67 10.48
C GLU A 187 -20.39 0.78 10.54
N ALA A 188 -19.70 1.21 9.48
CA ALA A 188 -18.95 2.46 9.46
C ALA A 188 -19.85 3.66 9.83
N GLY A 189 -19.40 4.46 10.80
CA GLY A 189 -20.11 5.66 11.28
C GLY A 189 -21.22 5.37 12.29
N ALA A 190 -21.54 4.10 12.55
CA ALA A 190 -22.55 3.71 13.52
C ALA A 190 -21.93 2.95 14.70
N ARG A 191 -21.39 1.74 14.41
CA ARG A 191 -20.88 0.84 15.45
C ARG A 191 -19.86 -0.15 14.90
N THR A 192 -18.78 -0.35 15.64
CA THR A 192 -17.81 -1.42 15.44
C THR A 192 -17.78 -2.34 16.65
N LYS A 193 -17.83 -3.66 16.42
CA LYS A 193 -17.52 -4.68 17.41
C LYS A 193 -16.16 -5.29 17.12
N MET A 194 -15.31 -5.33 18.13
CA MET A 194 -13.95 -5.86 18.02
C MET A 194 -13.70 -6.94 19.08
N ALA A 195 -13.26 -8.11 18.64
CA ALA A 195 -12.93 -9.23 19.50
C ALA A 195 -11.42 -9.33 19.71
N VAL A 196 -11.00 -9.31 20.97
CA VAL A 196 -9.58 -9.30 21.36
C VAL A 196 -9.25 -10.48 22.27
N TRP A 197 -8.02 -10.98 22.13
CA TRP A 197 -7.48 -12.09 22.91
C TRP A 197 -6.06 -11.75 23.36
N SER A 198 -5.64 -12.21 24.53
CA SER A 198 -4.28 -12.03 25.02
C SER A 198 -3.54 -13.36 25.03
N LYS A 199 -2.30 -13.37 24.52
CA LYS A 199 -1.37 -14.50 24.69
C LYS A 199 -0.93 -14.66 26.14
N ASN A 200 -0.82 -13.54 26.87
CA ASN A 200 -0.40 -13.54 28.26
C ASN A 200 -1.64 -13.55 29.17
N PRO A 201 -1.84 -14.59 30.01
CA PRO A 201 -2.97 -14.67 30.92
C PRO A 201 -3.00 -13.55 31.97
N ASP A 202 -1.85 -12.94 32.28
CA ASP A 202 -1.75 -11.84 33.25
C ASP A 202 -2.19 -10.48 32.67
N VAL A 203 -2.42 -10.42 31.34
CA VAL A 203 -2.85 -9.20 30.64
C VAL A 203 -4.31 -9.33 30.25
N ASP A 204 -5.15 -8.39 30.73
CA ASP A 204 -6.53 -8.29 30.28
C ASP A 204 -6.60 -7.58 28.92
N PRO A 205 -6.98 -8.29 27.83
CA PRO A 205 -7.00 -7.69 26.50
C PRO A 205 -8.08 -6.61 26.36
N VAL A 206 -9.18 -6.69 27.10
CA VAL A 206 -10.26 -5.67 27.03
C VAL A 206 -9.80 -4.39 27.72
N GLY A 207 -9.30 -4.49 28.95
CA GLY A 207 -8.75 -3.36 29.70
C GLY A 207 -7.60 -2.65 28.98
N ALA A 208 -6.69 -3.41 28.33
CA ALA A 208 -5.59 -2.85 27.55
C ALA A 208 -6.08 -1.94 26.41
N CYS A 209 -7.14 -2.35 25.71
CA CYS A 209 -7.70 -1.58 24.60
C CYS A 209 -8.56 -0.39 25.04
N ILE A 210 -9.24 -0.49 26.19
CA ILE A 210 -10.02 0.62 26.75
C ILE A 210 -9.09 1.70 27.30
N GLY A 211 -8.00 1.31 27.97
CA GLY A 211 -7.09 2.21 28.65
C GLY A 211 -7.68 2.80 29.94
N ALA A 212 -6.89 3.61 30.65
CA ALA A 212 -7.34 4.25 31.88
C ALA A 212 -8.58 5.12 31.60
N HIS A 213 -9.68 4.83 32.29
CA HIS A 213 -10.98 5.51 32.14
C HIS A 213 -11.53 5.58 30.70
N GLY A 214 -11.14 4.68 29.79
CA GLY A 214 -11.62 4.71 28.40
C GLY A 214 -10.83 5.63 27.47
N SER A 215 -9.78 6.28 27.96
CA SER A 215 -9.04 7.30 27.21
C SER A 215 -8.47 6.84 25.87
N ARG A 216 -8.12 5.57 25.70
CA ARG A 216 -7.57 5.05 24.42
C ARG A 216 -8.68 4.86 23.40
N VAL A 217 -9.75 4.17 23.78
CA VAL A 217 -10.90 3.93 22.89
C VAL A 217 -11.62 5.23 22.54
N GLU A 218 -11.75 6.17 23.48
CA GLU A 218 -12.40 7.46 23.23
C GLU A 218 -11.72 8.29 22.15
N LYS A 219 -10.38 8.31 22.10
CA LYS A 219 -9.64 8.99 21.02
C LYS A 219 -9.96 8.40 19.64
N ILE A 220 -10.05 7.08 19.55
CA ILE A 220 -10.36 6.40 18.29
C ILE A 220 -11.82 6.69 17.89
N VAL A 221 -12.75 6.69 18.86
CA VAL A 221 -14.15 7.09 18.63
C VAL A 221 -14.24 8.53 18.12
N GLU A 222 -13.46 9.46 18.67
CA GLU A 222 -13.41 10.85 18.24
C GLU A 222 -12.88 10.98 16.80
N GLU A 223 -11.78 10.29 16.46
CA GLU A 223 -11.22 10.26 15.10
C GLU A 223 -12.17 9.65 14.04
N LEU A 224 -13.09 8.77 14.47
CA LEU A 224 -14.13 8.18 13.64
C LEU A 224 -15.46 8.95 13.67
N GLY A 225 -15.49 10.17 14.23
CA GLY A 225 -16.67 11.02 14.23
C GLY A 225 -17.81 10.51 15.13
N GLY A 226 -17.49 9.77 16.20
CA GLY A 226 -18.47 9.26 17.15
C GLY A 226 -18.95 7.83 16.90
N GLU A 227 -18.30 7.09 15.99
CA GLU A 227 -18.57 5.66 15.77
C GLU A 227 -18.39 4.86 17.08
N LYS A 228 -19.43 4.16 17.55
CA LYS A 228 -19.37 3.44 18.83
C LYS A 228 -18.54 2.17 18.71
N ILE A 229 -17.51 2.01 19.55
CA ILE A 229 -16.67 0.81 19.54
C ILE A 229 -16.98 -0.06 20.76
N ASP A 230 -17.48 -1.28 20.53
CA ASP A 230 -17.65 -2.30 21.56
C ASP A 230 -16.48 -3.29 21.49
N ILE A 231 -15.72 -3.41 22.58
CA ILE A 231 -14.59 -4.34 22.68
C ILE A 231 -15.01 -5.54 23.52
N ILE A 232 -14.86 -6.74 22.97
CA ILE A 232 -15.26 -8.00 23.60
C ILE A 232 -14.08 -8.95 23.71
N ARG A 233 -14.11 -9.80 24.74
CA ARG A 233 -13.14 -10.89 24.87
C ARG A 233 -13.49 -11.98 23.86
N TRP A 234 -12.49 -12.42 23.10
CA TRP A 234 -12.60 -13.59 22.25
C TRP A 234 -12.42 -14.87 23.08
N SER A 235 -13.20 -15.90 22.77
CA SER A 235 -13.11 -17.24 23.39
C SER A 235 -13.13 -18.30 22.28
N GLU A 236 -12.44 -19.42 22.54
CA GLU A 236 -12.53 -20.61 21.69
C GLU A 236 -13.88 -21.32 21.84
N ASP A 237 -14.55 -21.18 23.00
CA ASP A 237 -15.91 -21.65 23.17
C ASP A 237 -16.87 -20.71 22.43
N ILE A 238 -17.50 -21.27 21.40
CA ILE A 238 -18.47 -20.58 20.54
C ILE A 238 -19.63 -20.01 21.35
N ASN A 239 -20.10 -20.69 22.40
CA ASN A 239 -21.24 -20.21 23.20
C ASN A 239 -20.87 -18.97 24.00
N GLU A 240 -19.68 -18.97 24.63
CA GLU A 240 -19.15 -17.81 25.32
C GLU A 240 -18.91 -16.64 24.36
N PHE A 241 -18.33 -16.92 23.20
CA PHE A 241 -18.03 -15.90 22.20
C PHE A 241 -19.31 -15.27 21.61
N ILE A 242 -20.35 -16.06 21.32
CA ILE A 242 -21.64 -15.55 20.87
C ILE A 242 -22.29 -14.68 21.96
N SER A 243 -22.27 -15.13 23.22
CA SER A 243 -22.82 -14.36 24.33
C SER A 243 -22.10 -13.02 24.49
N ALA A 244 -20.77 -13.00 24.36
CA ALA A 244 -19.98 -11.78 24.39
C ALA A 244 -20.29 -10.87 23.19
N ALA A 245 -20.41 -11.41 21.97
CA ALA A 245 -20.70 -10.65 20.76
C ALA A 245 -22.06 -9.95 20.76
N LEU A 246 -23.04 -10.52 21.47
CA LEU A 246 -24.36 -9.91 21.66
C LEU A 246 -24.38 -8.79 22.71
N SER A 247 -23.33 -8.64 23.52
CA SER A 247 -23.23 -7.54 24.48
C SER A 247 -23.08 -6.20 23.75
N PRO A 248 -23.75 -5.11 24.18
CA PRO A 248 -24.54 -4.94 25.40
C PRO A 248 -26.05 -5.15 25.19
N ALA A 249 -26.50 -6.34 24.78
CA ALA A 249 -27.91 -6.71 24.87
C ALA A 249 -28.24 -7.15 26.30
N LYS A 250 -28.85 -6.27 27.10
CA LYS A 250 -29.51 -6.69 28.33
C LYS A 250 -30.67 -7.62 27.96
N GLY A 251 -30.51 -8.95 28.11
CA GLY A 251 -31.66 -9.86 28.20
C GLY A 251 -31.74 -11.09 27.31
N CYS A 252 -30.71 -11.47 26.53
CA CYS A 252 -30.74 -12.76 25.83
C CYS A 252 -29.85 -13.78 26.55
N GLN A 253 -30.37 -14.44 27.58
CA GLN A 253 -29.80 -15.72 28.01
C GLN A 253 -29.86 -16.68 26.83
N GLY A 254 -28.70 -17.26 26.50
CA GLY A 254 -28.50 -18.12 25.34
C GLY A 254 -29.45 -19.32 25.32
N GLY A 255 -30.48 -19.23 24.50
CA GLY A 255 -31.18 -20.39 23.98
C GLY A 255 -30.46 -20.87 22.72
N ALA A 256 -29.38 -21.65 22.89
CA ALA A 256 -28.86 -22.44 21.78
C ALA A 256 -29.96 -23.44 21.39
N ALA A 257 -30.73 -23.13 20.34
CA ALA A 257 -31.70 -24.03 19.75
C ALA A 257 -30.96 -25.15 19.01
N ALA A 258 -30.38 -26.08 19.78
CA ALA A 258 -30.08 -27.41 19.27
C ALA A 258 -31.42 -28.05 18.91
N ARG A 259 -31.74 -28.08 17.61
CA ARG A 259 -32.85 -28.87 17.09
C ARG A 259 -32.60 -30.32 17.47
N ARG A 260 -33.24 -30.78 18.55
CA ARG A 260 -33.38 -32.21 18.82
C ARG A 260 -34.16 -32.79 17.65
N ASN A 261 -33.52 -33.69 16.89
CA ASN A 261 -34.22 -34.59 15.98
C ASN A 261 -35.30 -35.30 16.80
N GLN A 262 -36.56 -34.92 16.58
CA GLN A 262 -37.70 -35.72 17.02
C GLN A 262 -37.67 -36.98 16.16
N GLU A 263 -37.36 -38.11 16.79
CA GLU A 263 -37.67 -39.43 16.28
C GLU A 263 -39.17 -39.50 16.00
N LEU A 264 -39.54 -39.69 14.74
CA LEU A 264 -40.88 -40.06 14.33
C LEU A 264 -41.23 -41.41 14.98
N PRO A 265 -42.42 -41.55 15.59
CA PRO A 265 -42.84 -42.83 16.16
C PRO A 265 -42.99 -43.83 15.00
N ARG A 266 -42.28 -44.95 15.11
CA ARG A 266 -42.49 -46.11 14.24
C ARG A 266 -43.90 -46.64 14.47
N ASP A 267 -44.66 -46.72 13.39
CA ASP A 267 -45.94 -47.41 13.29
C ASP A 267 -45.92 -48.73 14.07
N ARG A 268 -46.97 -48.94 14.86
CA ARG A 268 -47.35 -50.26 15.37
C ARG A 268 -48.74 -50.61 14.81
N ALA A 269 -48.74 -51.75 14.11
CA ALA A 269 -49.86 -52.65 13.78
C ALA A 269 -50.94 -52.13 12.83
#